data_AF-A0A2V1CNA0-F1
#
_entry.id   AF-A0A2V1CNA0-F1
#
_cell.length_a   1.000
_cell.length_b   1.000
_cell.length_c   1.000
_cell.angle_alpha   90.00
_cell.angle_beta   90.00
_cell.angle_gamma   90.00
#
_symmetry.space_group_name_H-M   'P 1'
#
loop_
_entity.id
_entity.type
_entity.pdbx_description
1 polymer ?
#
loop_
_entity_poly.entity_id
_entity_poly.type
_entity_poly.pdbx_seq_one_letter_code
_entity_poly.pdbx_strand_id
1 'polypeptide(L)'
;MSTDEAYALLDKLLADFGASRENGKSTVKFTNPLPPSSTHQSSKINLSLAGSIPSTACVVLASQIHEARTGQSQTITTDLSRGGSYIDPDEGMTPSLNGQEIPVDVVIGNPFLKNIFETRDGRFVLTLLGCGPEEGDVKERVGRWEADKLITAAAKAGLPAALVHSEEEWAATPQGRYLHSKPIVPITKINSTAPIPWPSQDATSPSRPLQGIKVLSATHAIAGPSSGRTLAEHGASVLQIMFTHGFEHAFVYSNANLGCASARLNFHKPADVQRMWELIRDADVWVDSYRDGALAKFGFTDEKMVERNSSLIISHVRCFGYGSPWGERAGFDMQGSAASGMMAFCGEGALKPKWPQAFVINDYTTGFLGALAILSTLLRRSKEGGAYILAPSLVGTAMSILKLFKATPPPSASPTTQILQSQLHATPSPPYQISRQTPLGYLHTWAPLPQLSLTPARYDPILLVPIGSSLPCFPGFEEGFDVESVKPRSKKDLEVDVAAGALRKLKQLKEMREELEGEGERGKKARL
;
A
#
# COMPACT_ATOMS: atom_id res chain seq x y z
N MET A 1 -7.05 -26.19 9.60
CA MET A 1 -5.97 -25.31 10.09
C MET A 1 -6.27 -24.91 11.52
N SER A 2 -5.33 -25.03 12.46
CA SER A 2 -5.56 -24.75 13.89
C SER A 2 -5.21 -23.31 14.26
N THR A 3 -5.73 -22.81 15.39
CA THR A 3 -5.36 -21.51 15.96
C THR A 3 -3.86 -21.41 16.25
N ASP A 4 -3.18 -22.52 16.55
CA ASP A 4 -1.74 -22.57 16.80
C ASP A 4 -0.90 -22.16 15.58
N GLU A 5 -1.37 -22.49 14.37
CA GLU A 5 -0.72 -22.09 13.13
C GLU A 5 -0.79 -20.57 12.92
N ALA A 6 -1.90 -19.92 13.29
CA ALA A 6 -2.03 -18.47 13.23
C ALA A 6 -1.02 -17.77 14.18
N TYR A 7 -0.82 -18.30 15.40
CA TYR A 7 0.21 -17.79 16.31
C TYR A 7 1.62 -17.98 15.74
N ALA A 8 1.94 -19.16 15.20
CA ALA A 8 3.25 -19.43 14.60
C ALA A 8 3.56 -18.50 13.41
N LEU A 9 2.56 -18.22 12.56
CA LEU A 9 2.67 -17.28 11.46
C LEU A 9 2.87 -15.84 11.94
N LEU A 10 2.14 -15.43 12.98
CA LEU A 10 2.29 -14.12 13.61
C LEU A 10 3.70 -13.94 14.20
N ASP A 11 4.21 -14.93 14.92
CA ASP A 11 5.55 -14.89 15.51
C ASP A 11 6.64 -14.84 14.44
N LYS A 12 6.50 -15.65 13.38
CA LYS A 12 7.41 -15.64 12.23
C LYS A 12 7.41 -14.30 11.52
N LEU A 13 6.24 -13.67 11.35
CA LEU A 13 6.15 -12.35 10.74
C LEU A 13 6.80 -11.29 11.63
N LEU A 14 6.45 -11.23 12.92
CA LEU A 14 7.04 -10.26 13.86
C LEU A 14 8.56 -10.36 13.93
N ALA A 15 9.12 -11.58 13.88
CA ALA A 15 10.55 -11.81 13.90
C ALA A 15 11.29 -11.14 12.72
N ASP A 16 10.68 -11.07 11.53
CA ASP A 16 11.27 -10.38 10.36
C ASP A 16 11.44 -8.87 10.61
N PHE A 17 10.62 -8.31 11.50
CA PHE A 17 10.67 -6.93 11.96
C PHE A 17 11.42 -6.77 13.30
N GLY A 18 12.18 -7.78 13.72
CA GLY A 18 12.92 -7.80 14.99
C GLY A 18 12.02 -7.59 16.21
N ALA A 19 10.79 -8.09 16.14
CA ALA A 19 9.79 -8.01 17.19
C ALA A 19 9.33 -9.40 17.63
N SER A 20 8.67 -9.45 18.78
CA SER A 20 8.02 -10.65 19.33
C SER A 20 6.80 -10.22 20.11
N ARG A 21 5.78 -11.09 20.20
CA ARG A 21 4.65 -10.88 21.13
C ARG A 21 5.14 -10.79 22.58
N GLU A 22 6.19 -11.53 22.91
CA GLU A 22 6.78 -11.61 24.25
C GLU A 22 7.60 -10.36 24.64
N ASN A 23 7.81 -9.41 23.73
CA ASN A 23 8.47 -8.13 24.05
C ASN A 23 7.58 -7.19 24.90
N GLY A 24 6.29 -7.51 25.03
CA GLY A 24 5.32 -6.76 25.84
C GLY A 24 4.48 -7.69 26.72
N LYS A 25 3.54 -7.12 27.44
CA LYS A 25 2.63 -7.82 28.37
C LYS A 25 1.23 -8.03 27.80
N SER A 26 0.88 -7.35 26.70
CA SER A 26 -0.40 -7.51 26.01
C SER A 26 -0.55 -8.91 25.42
N THR A 27 -1.76 -9.44 25.47
CA THR A 27 -2.06 -10.80 25.01
C THR A 27 -2.79 -10.78 23.68
N VAL A 28 -2.54 -11.79 22.83
CA VAL A 28 -3.24 -11.96 21.54
C VAL A 28 -4.21 -13.13 21.66
N LYS A 29 -5.43 -12.94 21.16
CA LYS A 29 -6.45 -13.96 21.07
C LYS A 29 -7.05 -13.98 19.67
N PHE A 30 -6.84 -15.08 18.95
CA PHE A 30 -7.59 -15.34 17.72
C PHE A 30 -8.95 -15.96 18.06
N THR A 31 -10.01 -15.45 17.42
CA THR A 31 -11.39 -15.93 17.59
C THR A 31 -11.96 -16.41 16.27
N ASN A 32 -12.91 -17.34 16.36
CA ASN A 32 -13.55 -18.04 15.25
C ASN A 32 -12.56 -18.87 14.40
N PRO A 33 -13.02 -19.99 13.81
CA PRO A 33 -12.19 -20.75 12.89
C PRO A 33 -11.97 -19.96 11.60
N LEU A 34 -10.91 -20.33 10.87
CA LEU A 34 -10.76 -19.89 9.50
C LEU A 34 -11.98 -20.33 8.67
N PRO A 35 -12.45 -19.49 7.75
CA PRO A 35 -13.56 -19.83 6.89
C PRO A 35 -13.13 -20.94 5.91
N PRO A 36 -14.05 -21.81 5.49
CA PRO A 36 -13.78 -22.81 4.47
C PRO A 36 -13.16 -22.19 3.20
N SER A 37 -12.30 -22.95 2.51
CA SER A 37 -11.70 -22.49 1.24
C SER A 37 -12.74 -22.19 0.15
N SER A 38 -13.94 -22.78 0.25
CA SER A 38 -15.09 -22.48 -0.62
C SER A 38 -15.70 -21.10 -0.38
N THR A 39 -15.60 -20.55 0.84
CA THR A 39 -16.20 -19.27 1.22
C THR A 39 -15.55 -18.09 0.48
N HIS A 40 -14.24 -18.15 0.26
CA HIS A 40 -13.48 -17.09 -0.41
C HIS A 40 -13.20 -17.37 -1.89
N GLN A 41 -13.75 -18.46 -2.45
CA GLN A 41 -13.43 -18.98 -3.78
C GLN A 41 -11.92 -19.18 -4.05
N SER A 42 -11.08 -19.11 -3.00
CA SER A 42 -9.63 -19.22 -3.06
C SER A 42 -9.19 -20.58 -2.55
N SER A 43 -8.85 -21.46 -3.49
CA SER A 43 -8.34 -22.79 -3.20
C SER A 43 -6.83 -22.84 -2.95
N LYS A 44 -6.10 -21.74 -3.19
CA LYS A 44 -4.63 -21.72 -3.21
C LYS A 44 -3.99 -20.73 -2.23
N ILE A 45 -4.65 -19.62 -1.90
CA ILE A 45 -4.16 -18.62 -0.94
C ILE A 45 -5.18 -18.45 0.19
N ASN A 46 -4.73 -18.49 1.44
CA ASN A 46 -5.58 -18.21 2.59
C ASN A 46 -5.72 -16.70 2.79
N LEU A 47 -6.75 -16.11 2.16
CA LEU A 47 -7.01 -14.67 2.20
C LEU A 47 -7.23 -14.16 3.63
N SER A 48 -7.91 -14.95 4.46
CA SER A 48 -8.17 -14.53 5.83
C SER A 48 -6.89 -14.40 6.66
N LEU A 49 -5.90 -15.28 6.47
CA LEU A 49 -4.60 -15.11 7.12
C LEU A 49 -3.80 -13.95 6.54
N ALA A 50 -3.84 -13.77 5.21
CA ALA A 50 -3.15 -12.68 4.55
C ALA A 50 -3.61 -11.30 5.05
N GLY A 51 -4.88 -11.15 5.44
CA GLY A 51 -5.37 -9.95 6.12
C GLY A 51 -5.19 -9.96 7.64
N SER A 52 -5.51 -11.06 8.32
CA SER A 52 -5.56 -11.11 9.80
C SER A 52 -4.17 -11.08 10.45
N ILE A 53 -3.17 -11.77 9.88
CA ILE A 53 -1.85 -11.89 10.50
C ILE A 53 -1.08 -10.56 10.44
N PRO A 54 -0.95 -9.89 9.28
CA PRO A 54 -0.25 -8.60 9.21
C PRO A 54 -0.95 -7.49 9.99
N SER A 55 -2.28 -7.43 9.97
CA SER A 55 -3.03 -6.46 10.78
C SER A 55 -2.86 -6.71 12.29
N THR A 56 -2.93 -7.98 12.74
CA THR A 56 -2.65 -8.32 14.14
C THR A 56 -1.23 -7.94 14.55
N ALA A 57 -0.23 -8.17 13.68
CA ALA A 57 1.15 -7.77 13.96
C ALA A 57 1.29 -6.25 14.18
N CYS A 58 0.59 -5.43 13.38
CA CYS A 58 0.55 -3.98 13.60
C CYS A 58 0.02 -3.64 14.99
N VAL A 59 -1.09 -4.29 15.38
CA VAL A 59 -1.75 -4.03 16.67
C VAL A 59 -0.94 -4.54 17.86
N VAL A 60 -0.13 -5.59 17.70
CA VAL A 60 0.86 -6.03 18.70
C VAL A 60 1.88 -4.91 18.95
N LEU A 61 2.46 -4.33 17.90
CA LEU A 61 3.43 -3.24 18.08
C LEU A 61 2.80 -1.95 18.58
N ALA A 62 1.58 -1.62 18.14
CA ALA A 62 0.82 -0.50 18.69
C ALA A 62 0.59 -0.69 20.20
N SER A 63 0.24 -1.91 20.65
CA SER A 63 0.07 -2.21 22.07
C SER A 63 1.38 -2.09 22.85
N GLN A 64 2.51 -2.52 22.27
CA GLN A 64 3.83 -2.35 22.88
C GLN A 64 4.25 -0.88 22.98
N ILE A 65 3.90 -0.04 21.99
CA ILE A 65 4.08 1.42 22.08
C ILE A 65 3.24 1.98 23.22
N HIS A 66 1.96 1.58 23.33
CA HIS A 66 1.11 2.02 24.43
C HIS A 66 1.68 1.62 25.80
N GLU A 67 2.10 0.37 25.96
CA GLU A 67 2.76 -0.12 27.18
C GLU A 67 4.03 0.66 27.51
N ALA A 68 4.87 0.95 26.51
CA ALA A 68 6.08 1.75 26.72
C ALA A 68 5.77 3.18 27.19
N ARG A 69 4.58 3.71 26.87
CA ARG A 69 4.14 5.06 27.22
C ARG A 69 3.35 5.13 28.54
N THR A 70 2.63 4.07 28.91
CA THR A 70 1.67 4.10 30.04
C THR A 70 1.90 3.01 31.09
N GLY A 71 2.67 1.98 30.76
CA GLY A 71 2.79 0.75 31.54
C GLY A 71 1.56 -0.17 31.47
N GLN A 72 0.50 0.20 30.75
CA GLN A 72 -0.75 -0.56 30.68
C GLN A 72 -0.77 -1.53 29.49
N SER A 73 -0.96 -2.81 29.79
CA SER A 73 -1.17 -3.88 28.83
C SER A 73 -2.64 -4.09 28.52
N GLN A 74 -2.94 -4.73 27.38
CA GLN A 74 -4.30 -4.98 26.93
C GLN A 74 -4.45 -6.32 26.21
N THR A 75 -5.68 -6.69 25.90
CA THR A 75 -5.99 -7.86 25.08
C THR A 75 -6.26 -7.44 23.65
N ILE A 76 -5.60 -8.11 22.71
CA ILE A 76 -5.78 -7.98 21.27
C ILE A 76 -6.64 -9.16 20.82
N THR A 77 -7.79 -8.89 20.22
CA THR A 77 -8.68 -9.93 19.67
C THR A 77 -8.81 -9.79 18.17
N THR A 78 -8.57 -10.86 17.41
CA THR A 78 -8.70 -10.86 15.95
C THR A 78 -9.58 -12.01 15.49
N ASP A 79 -10.61 -11.67 14.72
CA ASP A 79 -11.54 -12.64 14.12
C ASP A 79 -10.98 -13.23 12.82
N LEU A 80 -10.53 -14.48 12.87
CA LEU A 80 -9.96 -15.19 11.72
C LEU A 80 -10.99 -15.52 10.64
N SER A 81 -12.29 -15.31 10.86
CA SER A 81 -13.29 -15.47 9.80
C SER A 81 -13.41 -14.25 8.88
N ARG A 82 -12.76 -13.14 9.21
CA ARG A 82 -12.99 -11.82 8.60
C ARG A 82 -11.77 -11.18 7.93
N GLY A 83 -10.63 -11.87 7.91
CA GLY A 83 -9.40 -11.30 7.36
C GLY A 83 -9.49 -10.94 5.89
N GLY A 84 -10.27 -11.69 5.10
CA GLY A 84 -10.48 -11.45 3.67
C GLY A 84 -11.12 -10.08 3.41
N SER A 85 -12.22 -9.76 4.12
CA SER A 85 -12.91 -8.46 4.07
C SER A 85 -12.03 -7.24 4.37
N TYR A 86 -10.88 -7.45 5.01
CA TYR A 86 -9.96 -6.38 5.39
C TYR A 86 -8.86 -6.11 4.34
N ILE A 87 -8.66 -7.03 3.41
CA ILE A 87 -7.80 -6.89 2.22
C ILE A 87 -8.61 -6.81 0.91
N ASP A 88 -9.91 -7.06 0.99
CA ASP A 88 -10.88 -6.87 -0.09
C ASP A 88 -12.14 -6.21 0.51
N PRO A 89 -12.27 -4.87 0.41
CA PRO A 89 -13.37 -4.14 1.04
C PRO A 89 -14.76 -4.53 0.55
N ASP A 90 -14.87 -5.16 -0.62
CA ASP A 90 -16.16 -5.60 -1.20
C ASP A 90 -16.57 -7.01 -0.73
N GLU A 91 -15.67 -7.72 -0.03
CA GLU A 91 -15.95 -9.06 0.47
C GLU A 91 -16.86 -9.03 1.70
N GLY A 92 -18.14 -9.35 1.51
CA GLY A 92 -19.14 -9.45 2.58
C GLY A 92 -19.92 -8.17 2.84
N MET A 93 -19.68 -7.10 2.08
CA MET A 93 -20.40 -5.83 2.09
C MET A 93 -19.99 -4.99 0.89
N THR A 94 -20.86 -4.09 0.42
CA THR A 94 -20.49 -3.02 -0.51
C THR A 94 -20.36 -1.70 0.25
N PRO A 95 -19.16 -1.09 0.35
CA PRO A 95 -18.99 0.22 0.93
C PRO A 95 -19.90 1.24 0.22
N SER A 96 -20.53 2.13 0.99
CA SER A 96 -21.51 3.06 0.44
C SER A 96 -21.44 4.46 1.06
N LEU A 97 -21.85 5.45 0.27
CA LEU A 97 -22.10 6.83 0.69
C LEU A 97 -23.58 7.15 0.50
N ASN A 98 -24.27 7.55 1.57
CA ASN A 98 -25.72 7.80 1.57
C ASN A 98 -26.53 6.60 1.04
N GLY A 99 -26.07 5.38 1.33
CA GLY A 99 -26.70 4.14 0.86
C GLY A 99 -26.47 3.81 -0.63
N GLN A 100 -25.65 4.58 -1.34
CA GLN A 100 -25.24 4.30 -2.71
C GLN A 100 -23.84 3.69 -2.74
N GLU A 101 -23.62 2.67 -3.55
CA GLU A 101 -22.30 2.11 -3.82
C GLU A 101 -21.33 3.22 -4.24
N ILE A 102 -20.08 3.12 -3.75
CA ILE A 102 -19.03 4.05 -4.16
C ILE A 102 -18.52 3.60 -5.54
N PRO A 103 -18.67 4.43 -6.59
CA PRO A 103 -18.44 3.99 -7.95
C PRO A 103 -16.98 3.65 -8.22
N VAL A 104 -16.77 2.59 -8.99
CA VAL A 104 -15.51 2.30 -9.67
C VAL A 104 -15.53 3.01 -11.02
N ASP A 105 -14.97 4.21 -11.07
CA ASP A 105 -14.88 4.96 -12.32
C ASP A 105 -14.03 4.20 -13.35
N VAL A 106 -14.65 3.71 -14.43
CA VAL A 106 -13.94 3.05 -15.53
C VAL A 106 -13.38 4.11 -16.47
N VAL A 107 -12.10 4.43 -16.29
CA VAL A 107 -11.35 5.33 -17.18
C VAL A 107 -10.50 4.57 -18.20
N ILE A 108 -10.15 5.18 -19.32
CA ILE A 108 -9.21 4.57 -20.28
C ILE A 108 -7.86 4.36 -19.59
N GLY A 109 -7.31 3.14 -19.67
CA GLY A 109 -6.09 2.76 -18.95
C GLY A 109 -6.34 2.39 -17.47
N ASN A 110 -7.57 2.02 -17.11
CA ASN A 110 -7.93 1.58 -15.77
C ASN A 110 -7.10 0.34 -15.34
N PRO A 111 -6.32 0.40 -14.23
CA PRO A 111 -5.54 -0.73 -13.72
C PRO A 111 -6.40 -1.90 -13.21
N PHE A 112 -7.70 -1.68 -13.01
CA PHE A 112 -8.67 -2.69 -12.56
C PHE A 112 -9.22 -3.58 -13.69
N LEU A 113 -8.76 -3.39 -14.94
CA LEU A 113 -9.08 -4.29 -16.05
C LEU A 113 -8.28 -5.60 -15.91
N LYS A 114 -8.99 -6.74 -15.84
CA LYS A 114 -8.43 -8.09 -15.59
C LYS A 114 -7.75 -8.72 -16.80
N ASN A 115 -6.99 -7.95 -17.58
CA ASN A 115 -6.55 -8.39 -18.90
C ASN A 115 -5.14 -8.98 -18.87
N ILE A 116 -5.02 -10.29 -19.10
CA ILE A 116 -3.73 -10.97 -19.28
C ILE A 116 -3.57 -11.29 -20.77
N PHE A 117 -2.50 -10.78 -21.40
CA PHE A 117 -2.33 -10.88 -22.84
C PHE A 117 -1.19 -11.83 -23.21
N GLU A 118 -1.45 -12.68 -24.20
CA GLU A 118 -0.46 -13.58 -24.80
C GLU A 118 0.40 -12.81 -25.81
N THR A 119 1.71 -13.01 -25.73
CA THR A 119 2.74 -12.45 -26.62
C THR A 119 3.08 -13.44 -27.74
N ARG A 120 3.85 -13.00 -28.74
CA ARG A 120 4.19 -13.80 -29.92
C ARG A 120 4.93 -15.10 -29.57
N ASP A 121 5.72 -15.07 -28.51
CA ASP A 121 6.51 -16.19 -27.99
C ASP A 121 5.74 -17.06 -26.99
N GLY A 122 4.41 -16.93 -26.91
CA GLY A 122 3.53 -17.75 -26.07
C GLY A 122 3.65 -17.43 -24.58
N ARG A 123 4.28 -16.31 -24.22
CA ARG A 123 4.38 -15.82 -22.84
C ARG A 123 3.21 -14.88 -22.52
N PHE A 124 2.90 -14.71 -21.24
CA PHE A 124 1.79 -13.87 -20.80
C PHE A 124 2.30 -12.60 -20.11
N VAL A 125 1.74 -11.45 -20.47
CA VAL A 125 2.09 -10.15 -19.89
C VAL A 125 0.87 -9.42 -19.36
N LEU A 126 1.11 -8.60 -18.34
CA LEU A 126 0.20 -7.55 -17.92
C LEU A 126 0.76 -6.21 -18.35
N THR A 127 -0.07 -5.39 -18.98
CA THR A 127 0.36 -4.07 -19.45
C THR A 127 -0.81 -3.12 -19.61
N LEU A 128 -0.58 -1.84 -19.29
CA LEU A 128 -1.47 -0.74 -19.68
C LEU A 128 -0.84 -0.04 -20.89
N LEU A 129 -1.11 -0.57 -22.08
CA LEU A 129 -0.58 0.00 -23.33
C LEU A 129 -1.35 1.26 -23.72
N GLY A 130 -0.65 2.21 -24.34
CA GLY A 130 -1.24 3.40 -24.96
C GLY A 130 -1.97 3.13 -26.27
N CYS A 131 -2.65 1.99 -26.40
CA CYS A 131 -3.54 1.68 -27.52
C CYS A 131 -5.01 1.98 -27.18
N GLY A 132 -5.90 1.80 -28.16
CA GLY A 132 -7.34 2.02 -27.97
C GLY A 132 -7.89 1.24 -26.77
N PRO A 133 -9.03 1.69 -26.20
CA PRO A 133 -9.60 1.07 -25.00
C PRO A 133 -10.17 -0.33 -25.26
N GLU A 134 -10.30 -0.75 -26.53
CA GLU A 134 -10.84 -2.06 -26.88
C GLU A 134 -9.81 -3.17 -26.63
N GLU A 135 -10.22 -4.16 -25.85
CA GLU A 135 -9.37 -5.30 -25.48
C GLU A 135 -8.79 -6.05 -26.69
N GLY A 136 -9.55 -6.14 -27.78
CA GLY A 136 -9.13 -6.77 -29.04
C GLY A 136 -7.89 -6.10 -29.64
N ASP A 137 -7.86 -4.77 -29.68
CA ASP A 137 -6.72 -3.99 -30.19
C ASP A 137 -5.47 -4.20 -29.33
N VAL A 138 -5.64 -4.23 -28.00
CA VAL A 138 -4.55 -4.46 -27.06
C VAL A 138 -3.98 -5.87 -27.29
N LYS A 139 -4.85 -6.88 -27.37
CA LYS A 139 -4.47 -8.28 -27.60
C LYS A 139 -3.71 -8.45 -28.92
N GLU A 140 -4.23 -7.89 -30.01
CA GLU A 140 -3.57 -7.96 -31.31
C GLU A 140 -2.19 -7.33 -31.28
N ARG A 141 -2.05 -6.15 -30.65
CA ARG A 141 -0.77 -5.46 -30.54
C ARG A 141 0.22 -6.24 -29.67
N VAL A 142 -0.20 -6.73 -28.50
CA VAL A 142 0.67 -7.53 -27.61
C VAL A 142 1.15 -8.81 -28.31
N GLY A 143 0.28 -9.50 -29.05
CA GLY A 143 0.61 -10.72 -29.79
C GLY A 143 1.65 -10.53 -30.90
N ARG A 144 2.03 -9.30 -31.25
CA ARG A 144 3.09 -8.99 -32.22
C ARG A 144 4.48 -8.87 -31.58
N TRP A 145 4.57 -8.76 -30.25
CA TRP A 145 5.83 -8.57 -29.54
C TRP A 145 6.33 -9.86 -28.93
N GLU A 146 7.66 -9.96 -28.78
CA GLU A 146 8.30 -10.86 -27.82
C GLU A 146 8.15 -10.26 -26.42
N ALA A 147 7.85 -11.07 -25.41
CA ALA A 147 7.60 -10.61 -24.04
C ALA A 147 8.71 -9.69 -23.49
N ASP A 148 9.97 -10.11 -23.51
CA ASP A 148 11.07 -9.31 -22.94
C ASP A 148 11.26 -7.96 -23.64
N LYS A 149 11.04 -7.92 -24.95
CA LYS A 149 11.11 -6.67 -25.73
C LYS A 149 9.98 -5.73 -25.36
N LEU A 150 8.77 -6.27 -25.18
CA LEU A 150 7.60 -5.50 -24.77
C LEU A 150 7.78 -4.92 -23.36
N ILE A 151 8.20 -5.73 -22.39
CA ILE A 151 8.42 -5.28 -21.01
C ILE A 151 9.52 -4.22 -20.95
N THR A 152 10.61 -4.42 -21.70
CA THR A 152 11.70 -3.43 -21.79
C THR A 152 11.21 -2.11 -22.41
N ALA A 153 10.45 -2.17 -23.51
CA ALA A 153 9.90 -0.98 -24.15
C ALA A 153 8.90 -0.25 -23.25
N ALA A 154 8.01 -0.98 -22.58
CA ALA A 154 7.05 -0.42 -21.63
C ALA A 154 7.75 0.26 -20.44
N ALA A 155 8.79 -0.37 -19.88
CA ALA A 155 9.59 0.21 -18.82
C ALA A 155 10.27 1.52 -19.26
N LYS A 156 10.89 1.55 -20.45
CA LYS A 156 11.47 2.78 -21.03
C LYS A 156 10.42 3.88 -21.22
N ALA A 157 9.21 3.51 -21.63
CA ALA A 157 8.09 4.45 -21.79
C ALA A 157 7.42 4.86 -20.46
N GLY A 158 7.89 4.34 -19.31
CA GLY A 158 7.30 4.62 -18.01
C GLY A 158 5.89 4.04 -17.82
N LEU A 159 5.52 3.03 -18.61
CA LEU A 159 4.24 2.32 -18.55
C LEU A 159 4.36 1.09 -17.64
N PRO A 160 3.32 0.80 -16.83
CA PRO A 160 3.32 -0.39 -16.00
C PRO A 160 3.16 -1.63 -16.87
N ALA A 161 4.16 -2.51 -16.80
CA ALA A 161 4.10 -3.82 -17.43
C ALA A 161 4.91 -4.86 -16.66
N ALA A 162 4.44 -6.10 -16.66
CA ALA A 162 5.17 -7.23 -16.09
C ALA A 162 4.92 -8.51 -16.88
N LEU A 163 5.98 -9.32 -17.02
CA LEU A 163 5.89 -10.70 -17.46
C LEU A 163 5.33 -11.55 -16.32
N VAL A 164 4.45 -12.50 -16.66
CA VAL A 164 4.07 -13.58 -15.74
C VAL A 164 5.23 -14.57 -15.65
N HIS A 165 5.78 -14.70 -14.45
CA HIS A 165 6.81 -15.70 -14.14
C HIS A 165 6.22 -16.84 -13.33
N SER A 166 6.90 -17.99 -13.28
CA SER A 166 6.80 -18.91 -12.13
C SER A 166 7.62 -18.38 -10.94
N GLU A 167 7.49 -18.98 -9.75
CA GLU A 167 8.35 -18.65 -8.60
C GLU A 167 9.84 -18.87 -8.93
N GLU A 168 10.17 -19.96 -9.65
CA GLU A 168 11.53 -20.30 -10.05
C GLU A 168 12.09 -19.34 -11.11
N GLU A 169 11.30 -19.03 -12.14
CA GLU A 169 11.69 -18.05 -13.17
C GLU A 169 11.94 -16.68 -12.53
N TRP A 170 11.05 -16.26 -11.62
CA TRP A 170 11.20 -15.01 -10.88
C TRP A 170 12.50 -14.97 -10.10
N ALA A 171 12.77 -16.01 -9.30
CA ALA A 171 13.98 -16.14 -8.50
C ALA A 171 15.27 -16.13 -9.34
N ALA A 172 15.20 -16.54 -10.61
CA ALA A 172 16.32 -16.49 -11.54
C ALA A 172 16.59 -15.09 -12.11
N THR A 173 15.64 -14.15 -12.07
CA THR A 173 15.84 -12.77 -12.57
C THR A 173 16.78 -11.96 -11.65
N PRO A 174 17.49 -10.92 -12.15
CA PRO A 174 18.27 -10.03 -11.30
C PRO A 174 17.45 -9.38 -10.18
N GLN A 175 16.20 -9.02 -10.48
CA GLN A 175 15.29 -8.39 -9.53
C GLN A 175 14.81 -9.38 -8.46
N GLY A 176 14.42 -10.59 -8.85
CA GLY A 176 13.99 -11.63 -7.92
C GLY A 176 15.12 -12.05 -6.98
N ARG A 177 16.36 -12.23 -7.50
CA ARG A 177 17.53 -12.48 -6.64
C ARG A 177 17.76 -11.36 -5.63
N TYR A 178 17.62 -10.10 -6.05
CA TYR A 178 17.73 -8.96 -5.14
C TYR A 178 16.69 -9.06 -4.02
N LEU A 179 15.39 -9.20 -4.33
CA LEU A 179 14.35 -9.25 -3.31
C LEU A 179 14.42 -10.49 -2.41
N HIS A 180 14.79 -11.66 -2.94
CA HIS A 180 15.00 -12.87 -2.12
C HIS A 180 16.15 -12.73 -1.11
N SER A 181 17.12 -11.86 -1.37
CA SER A 181 18.22 -11.57 -0.44
C SER A 181 17.86 -10.59 0.69
N LYS A 182 16.64 -10.04 0.67
CA LYS A 182 16.18 -9.02 1.61
C LYS A 182 15.11 -9.59 2.57
N PRO A 183 14.93 -8.98 3.75
CA PRO A 183 13.73 -9.20 4.56
C PRO A 183 12.48 -8.73 3.80
N ILE A 184 11.28 -9.05 4.32
CA ILE A 184 9.99 -8.70 3.69
C ILE A 184 9.91 -7.17 3.48
N VAL A 185 10.33 -6.41 4.49
CA VAL A 185 10.53 -4.96 4.39
C VAL A 185 11.95 -4.61 4.85
N PRO A 186 12.85 -4.19 3.96
CA PRO A 186 14.15 -3.67 4.35
C PRO A 186 14.02 -2.43 5.24
N ILE A 187 14.77 -2.41 6.35
CA ILE A 187 14.85 -1.30 7.30
C ILE A 187 16.33 -0.93 7.45
N THR A 188 16.68 0.31 7.09
CA THR A 188 18.07 0.80 7.12
C THR A 188 18.16 2.04 8.00
N LYS A 189 19.02 2.02 9.02
CA LYS A 189 19.35 3.21 9.82
C LYS A 189 20.35 4.08 9.05
N ILE A 190 20.05 5.38 8.90
CA ILE A 190 20.81 6.30 8.03
C ILE A 190 21.86 7.09 8.79
N ASN A 191 21.54 7.49 10.02
CA ASN A 191 22.44 8.26 10.87
C ASN A 191 22.25 7.85 12.34
N SER A 192 23.06 8.46 13.20
CA SER A 192 22.93 8.32 14.65
C SER A 192 22.60 9.68 15.26
N THR A 193 21.45 9.77 15.90
CA THR A 193 21.07 10.90 16.75
C THR A 193 20.68 10.38 18.14
N ALA A 194 20.44 11.28 19.10
CA ALA A 194 19.95 10.86 20.41
C ALA A 194 18.57 10.17 20.28
N PRO A 195 18.23 9.25 21.20
CA PRO A 195 16.90 8.66 21.25
C PRO A 195 15.79 9.71 21.25
N ILE A 196 14.74 9.48 20.45
CA ILE A 196 13.65 10.43 20.30
C ILE A 196 12.52 10.05 21.26
N PRO A 197 12.24 10.83 22.33
CA PRO A 197 11.18 10.50 23.26
C PRO A 197 9.81 10.53 22.57
N TRP A 198 8.85 9.79 23.12
CA TRP A 198 7.47 9.86 22.65
C TRP A 198 6.90 11.28 22.84
N PRO A 199 6.06 11.77 21.91
CA PRO A 199 5.47 13.11 22.01
C PRO A 199 4.73 13.33 23.33
N SER A 200 4.95 14.51 23.92
CA SER A 200 4.58 14.85 25.30
C SER A 200 3.31 15.69 25.44
N GLN A 201 2.49 15.85 24.38
CA GLN A 201 1.24 16.62 24.48
C GLN A 201 0.26 15.89 25.42
N ASP A 202 0.32 16.26 26.69
CA ASP A 202 -0.48 15.87 27.84
C ASP A 202 -0.69 14.35 28.00
N ALA A 203 0.17 13.72 28.81
CA ALA A 203 -0.11 12.62 29.75
C ALA A 203 1.00 11.56 29.74
N THR A 204 1.38 11.15 30.95
CA THR A 204 1.89 9.79 31.24
C THR A 204 0.82 8.71 30.97
N SER A 205 -0.17 8.98 30.11
CA SER A 205 -1.39 8.18 29.84
C SER A 205 -2.09 8.60 28.51
N PRO A 206 -1.42 8.59 27.34
CA PRO A 206 -2.09 8.76 26.05
C PRO A 206 -3.27 7.80 25.89
N SER A 207 -4.40 8.30 25.37
CA SER A 207 -5.60 7.50 25.14
C SER A 207 -5.49 6.55 23.94
N ARG A 208 -4.47 6.73 23.10
CA ARG A 208 -4.22 5.97 21.87
C ARG A 208 -2.71 5.74 21.65
N PRO A 209 -2.28 4.60 21.09
CA PRO A 209 -0.86 4.26 20.95
C PRO A 209 0.00 5.31 20.25
N LEU A 210 -0.50 5.87 19.15
CA LEU A 210 0.22 6.81 18.30
C LEU A 210 -0.20 8.27 18.50
N GLN A 211 -0.94 8.57 19.57
CA GLN A 211 -1.35 9.94 19.88
C GLN A 211 -0.11 10.84 19.94
N GLY A 212 -0.11 11.90 19.13
CA GLY A 212 0.97 12.87 19.00
C GLY A 212 1.97 12.60 17.87
N ILE A 213 1.94 11.42 17.24
CA ILE A 213 2.82 11.08 16.10
C ILE A 213 2.29 11.72 14.84
N LYS A 214 3.16 12.41 14.09
CA LYS A 214 2.82 13.10 12.83
C LYS A 214 3.31 12.33 11.61
N VAL A 215 2.40 11.96 10.73
CA VAL A 215 2.70 11.20 9.50
C VAL A 215 2.36 12.07 8.30
N LEU A 216 3.38 12.43 7.52
CA LEU A 216 3.23 13.12 6.26
C LEU A 216 3.28 12.10 5.13
N SER A 217 2.25 12.08 4.29
CA SER A 217 2.12 11.09 3.23
C SER A 217 1.94 11.78 1.88
N ALA A 218 2.73 11.38 0.88
CA ALA A 218 2.57 11.75 -0.52
C ALA A 218 2.47 10.47 -1.34
N THR A 219 1.29 9.89 -1.35
CA THR A 219 1.04 8.55 -1.88
C THR A 219 -0.09 8.55 -2.91
N HIS A 220 -0.23 7.45 -3.62
CA HIS A 220 -1.24 7.20 -4.65
C HIS A 220 -1.65 5.73 -4.61
N ALA A 221 -2.84 5.43 -5.13
CA ALA A 221 -3.47 4.12 -5.16
C ALA A 221 -3.76 3.59 -3.74
N ILE A 222 -3.38 2.35 -3.43
CA ILE A 222 -3.86 1.66 -2.21
C ILE A 222 -2.74 1.42 -1.20
N ALA A 223 -1.62 0.76 -1.57
CA ALA A 223 -0.61 0.36 -0.58
C ALA A 223 -0.05 1.49 0.29
N GLY A 224 0.34 2.61 -0.32
CA GLY A 224 0.87 3.78 0.37
C GLY A 224 -0.14 4.39 1.35
N PRO A 225 -1.33 4.80 0.88
CA PRO A 225 -2.36 5.33 1.77
C PRO A 225 -2.79 4.35 2.86
N SER A 226 -2.85 3.04 2.56
CA SER A 226 -3.19 2.01 3.54
C SER A 226 -2.23 1.98 4.74
N SER A 227 -0.92 2.23 4.54
CA SER A 227 0.00 2.40 5.68
C SER A 227 -0.38 3.61 6.55
N GLY A 228 -0.72 4.74 5.93
CA GLY A 228 -1.21 5.93 6.64
C GLY A 228 -2.50 5.66 7.41
N ARG A 229 -3.49 5.04 6.75
CA ARG A 229 -4.75 4.60 7.35
C ARG A 229 -4.51 3.74 8.60
N THR A 230 -3.68 2.69 8.51
CA THR A 230 -3.38 1.82 9.64
C THR A 230 -2.74 2.58 10.81
N LEU A 231 -1.90 3.58 10.56
CA LEU A 231 -1.36 4.43 11.62
C LEU A 231 -2.43 5.37 12.21
N ALA A 232 -3.32 5.91 11.38
CA ALA A 232 -4.44 6.75 11.81
C ALA A 232 -5.43 5.99 12.71
N GLU A 233 -5.66 4.69 12.46
CA GLU A 233 -6.47 3.80 13.31
C GLU A 233 -5.99 3.80 14.77
N HIS A 234 -4.68 3.97 14.99
CA HIS A 234 -4.03 4.00 16.29
C HIS A 234 -3.71 5.40 16.83
N GLY A 235 -4.19 6.46 16.15
CA GLY A 235 -4.16 7.84 16.64
C GLY A 235 -3.02 8.70 16.14
N ALA A 236 -2.30 8.27 15.11
CA ALA A 236 -1.38 9.15 14.41
C ALA A 236 -2.14 10.27 13.69
N SER A 237 -1.54 11.45 13.66
CA SER A 237 -1.99 12.59 12.88
C SER A 237 -1.47 12.46 11.45
N VAL A 238 -2.32 11.97 10.55
CA VAL A 238 -1.92 11.64 9.17
C VAL A 238 -2.41 12.70 8.20
N LEU A 239 -1.49 13.33 7.48
CA LEU A 239 -1.76 14.32 6.43
C LEU A 239 -1.34 13.76 5.07
N GLN A 240 -2.32 13.50 4.22
CA GLN A 240 -2.13 13.12 2.81
C GLN A 240 -1.99 14.38 1.95
N ILE A 241 -0.82 14.57 1.34
CA ILE A 241 -0.57 15.58 0.32
C ILE A 241 -0.89 15.00 -1.05
N MET A 242 -1.91 15.59 -1.68
CA MET A 242 -2.28 15.31 -3.06
C MET A 242 -1.69 16.39 -3.96
N PHE A 243 -1.16 15.99 -5.11
CA PHE A 243 -0.82 16.95 -6.15
C PHE A 243 -2.08 17.73 -6.56
N THR A 244 -1.95 19.03 -6.86
CA THR A 244 -3.09 19.91 -7.18
C THR A 244 -4.02 19.36 -8.26
N HIS A 245 -3.48 18.62 -9.23
CA HIS A 245 -4.21 17.96 -10.31
C HIS A 245 -4.10 16.42 -10.24
N GLY A 246 -3.78 15.88 -9.06
CA GLY A 246 -3.77 14.44 -8.81
C GLY A 246 -5.17 13.88 -8.89
N PHE A 247 -5.31 12.75 -9.58
CA PHE A 247 -6.53 11.97 -9.67
C PHE A 247 -6.42 10.75 -8.76
N GLU A 248 -7.54 10.38 -8.15
CA GLU A 248 -7.69 9.12 -7.45
C GLU A 248 -9.11 8.60 -7.67
N HIS A 249 -9.26 7.29 -7.80
CA HIS A 249 -10.58 6.67 -7.93
C HIS A 249 -11.36 6.82 -6.62
N ALA A 250 -12.66 7.12 -6.71
CA ALA A 250 -13.50 7.32 -5.52
C ALA A 250 -13.44 6.11 -4.57
N PHE A 251 -13.58 4.89 -5.11
CA PHE A 251 -13.53 3.66 -4.33
C PHE A 251 -12.15 3.38 -3.69
N VAL A 252 -11.06 3.75 -4.37
CA VAL A 252 -9.70 3.62 -3.81
C VAL A 252 -9.54 4.60 -2.65
N TYR A 253 -9.88 5.86 -2.89
CA TYR A 253 -9.73 6.91 -1.90
C TYR A 253 -10.57 6.64 -0.64
N SER A 254 -11.85 6.26 -0.80
CA SER A 254 -12.77 6.02 0.31
C SER A 254 -12.39 4.84 1.20
N ASN A 255 -11.56 3.91 0.72
CA ASN A 255 -11.14 2.73 1.48
C ASN A 255 -9.70 2.85 1.99
N ALA A 256 -8.78 3.41 1.20
CA ALA A 256 -7.36 3.45 1.54
C ALA A 256 -6.95 4.69 2.36
N ASN A 257 -7.76 5.76 2.39
CA ASN A 257 -7.43 7.03 3.08
C ASN A 257 -8.28 7.31 4.33
N LEU A 258 -8.97 6.29 4.87
CA LEU A 258 -9.73 6.46 6.11
C LEU A 258 -8.82 6.95 7.25
N GLY A 259 -9.32 7.86 8.08
CA GLY A 259 -8.54 8.45 9.18
C GLY A 259 -7.58 9.56 8.79
N CYS A 260 -7.35 9.81 7.49
CA CYS A 260 -6.35 10.76 7.02
C CYS A 260 -6.98 12.12 6.67
N ALA A 261 -6.32 13.22 7.06
CA ALA A 261 -6.57 14.54 6.46
C ALA A 261 -6.03 14.57 5.02
N SER A 262 -6.59 15.42 4.16
CA SER A 262 -6.14 15.54 2.77
C SER A 262 -5.99 17.00 2.35
N ALA A 263 -4.77 17.41 2.01
CA ALA A 263 -4.45 18.76 1.53
C ALA A 263 -3.82 18.71 0.13
N ARG A 264 -3.90 19.82 -0.61
CA ARG A 264 -3.24 19.97 -1.91
C ARG A 264 -2.06 20.92 -1.81
N LEU A 265 -0.94 20.53 -2.41
CA LEU A 265 0.21 21.40 -2.62
C LEU A 265 0.61 21.37 -4.10
N ASN A 266 0.97 22.54 -4.62
CA ASN A 266 1.48 22.70 -5.98
C ASN A 266 2.99 22.91 -5.95
N PHE A 267 3.78 21.89 -6.29
CA PHE A 267 5.25 22.01 -6.28
C PHE A 267 5.82 22.90 -7.40
N HIS A 268 4.98 23.54 -8.23
CA HIS A 268 5.40 24.65 -9.10
C HIS A 268 5.37 26.01 -8.39
N LYS A 269 4.74 26.09 -7.21
CA LYS A 269 4.69 27.28 -6.37
C LYS A 269 5.77 27.18 -5.28
N PRO A 270 6.78 28.08 -5.25
CA PRO A 270 7.82 28.05 -4.24
C PRO A 270 7.30 28.05 -2.79
N ALA A 271 6.20 28.77 -2.52
CA ALA A 271 5.59 28.78 -1.19
C ALA A 271 5.03 27.41 -0.77
N ASP A 272 4.50 26.62 -1.71
CA ASP A 272 3.98 25.29 -1.41
C ASP A 272 5.12 24.27 -1.22
N VAL A 273 6.24 24.45 -1.95
CA VAL A 273 7.48 23.68 -1.70
C VAL A 273 8.05 24.01 -0.31
N GLN A 274 8.06 25.30 0.06
CA GLN A 274 8.45 25.73 1.40
C GLN A 274 7.53 25.13 2.46
N ARG A 275 6.22 25.14 2.23
CA ARG A 275 5.25 24.53 3.14
C ARG A 275 5.48 23.03 3.30
N MET A 276 5.79 22.34 2.22
CA MET A 276 6.16 20.92 2.25
C MET A 276 7.38 20.67 3.14
N TRP A 277 8.41 21.53 3.05
CA TRP A 277 9.61 21.41 3.90
C TRP A 277 9.33 21.68 5.38
N GLU A 278 8.43 22.61 5.70
CA GLU A 278 7.97 22.83 7.07
C GLU A 278 7.27 21.58 7.63
N LEU A 279 6.41 20.95 6.83
CA LEU A 279 5.74 19.71 7.20
C LEU A 279 6.74 18.56 7.39
N ILE A 280 7.73 18.42 6.52
CA ILE A 280 8.79 17.38 6.64
C ILE A 280 9.63 17.60 7.91
N ARG A 281 9.98 18.85 8.22
CA ARG A 281 10.73 19.20 9.43
C ARG A 281 9.99 18.75 10.69
N ASP A 282 8.67 18.90 10.70
CA ASP A 282 7.84 18.63 11.88
C ASP A 282 7.25 17.21 11.91
N ALA A 283 7.48 16.40 10.87
CA ALA A 283 6.98 15.03 10.76
C ALA A 283 7.80 14.03 11.58
N ASP A 284 7.14 12.99 12.11
CA ASP A 284 7.81 11.80 12.62
C ASP A 284 8.10 10.79 11.51
N VAL A 285 7.16 10.71 10.56
CA VAL A 285 7.15 9.72 9.49
C VAL A 285 6.82 10.40 8.18
N TRP A 286 7.59 10.07 7.15
CA TRP A 286 7.33 10.35 5.76
C TRP A 286 6.92 9.05 5.05
N VAL A 287 5.86 9.07 4.25
CA VAL A 287 5.46 7.94 3.40
C VAL A 287 5.26 8.42 1.97
N ASP A 288 5.84 7.75 0.99
CA ASP A 288 5.51 7.99 -0.41
C ASP A 288 5.41 6.69 -1.22
N SER A 289 4.62 6.75 -2.30
CA SER A 289 4.44 5.62 -3.22
C SER A 289 4.65 5.99 -4.69
N TYR A 290 5.34 7.10 -4.95
CA TYR A 290 5.75 7.47 -6.30
C TYR A 290 7.04 6.73 -6.71
N ARG A 291 7.37 6.71 -7.99
CA ARG A 291 8.57 6.02 -8.50
C ARG A 291 9.85 6.67 -7.94
N ASP A 292 10.94 5.91 -7.92
CA ASP A 292 12.25 6.45 -7.53
C ASP A 292 12.58 7.70 -8.38
N GLY A 293 13.05 8.76 -7.72
CA GLY A 293 13.34 10.06 -8.34
C GLY A 293 12.12 10.96 -8.63
N ALA A 294 10.87 10.48 -8.51
CA ALA A 294 9.69 11.25 -8.87
C ALA A 294 9.49 12.51 -8.00
N LEU A 295 9.86 12.43 -6.71
CA LEU A 295 9.82 13.57 -5.79
C LEU A 295 11.14 14.34 -5.74
N ALA A 296 12.26 13.68 -6.05
CA ALA A 296 13.59 14.29 -6.14
C ALA A 296 13.64 15.44 -7.15
N LYS A 297 12.87 15.35 -8.26
CA LYS A 297 12.76 16.43 -9.26
C LYS A 297 12.16 17.73 -8.70
N PHE A 298 11.45 17.66 -7.57
CA PHE A 298 10.91 18.82 -6.84
C PHE A 298 11.82 19.23 -5.67
N GLY A 299 12.97 18.57 -5.52
CA GLY A 299 13.96 18.84 -4.48
C GLY A 299 13.84 17.97 -3.24
N PHE A 300 12.82 17.10 -3.13
CA PHE A 300 12.61 16.23 -1.97
C PHE A 300 13.42 14.93 -2.15
N THR A 301 14.70 14.97 -1.78
CA THR A 301 15.58 13.78 -1.73
C THR A 301 15.77 13.32 -0.29
N ASP A 302 16.11 12.05 -0.08
CA ASP A 302 16.33 11.47 1.25
C ASP A 302 17.39 12.25 2.02
N GLU A 303 18.49 12.62 1.38
CA GLU A 303 19.58 13.38 2.01
C GLU A 303 19.07 14.73 2.53
N LYS A 304 18.27 15.45 1.72
CA LYS A 304 17.71 16.75 2.08
C LYS A 304 16.61 16.67 3.13
N MET A 305 15.86 15.56 3.15
CA MET A 305 14.87 15.28 4.20
C MET A 305 15.57 14.99 5.53
N VAL A 306 16.60 14.14 5.53
CA VAL A 306 17.39 13.80 6.72
C VAL A 306 18.19 15.01 7.23
N GLU A 307 18.69 15.88 6.34
CA GLU A 307 19.36 17.13 6.72
C GLU A 307 18.42 18.05 7.52
N ARG A 308 17.15 18.16 7.11
CA ARG A 308 16.14 19.00 7.77
C ARG A 308 15.52 18.33 9.00
N ASN A 309 15.44 17.00 9.00
CA ASN A 309 14.89 16.20 10.07
C ASN A 309 15.73 14.93 10.25
N SER A 310 16.74 15.05 11.11
CA SER A 310 17.72 13.99 11.38
C SER A 310 17.15 12.76 12.10
N SER A 311 15.85 12.77 12.45
CA SER A 311 15.12 11.69 13.11
C SER A 311 13.98 11.11 12.25
N LEU A 312 13.84 11.55 11.00
CA LEU A 312 12.72 11.17 10.15
C LEU A 312 12.75 9.67 9.80
N ILE A 313 11.59 9.02 9.88
CA ILE A 313 11.39 7.68 9.32
C ILE A 313 10.80 7.86 7.92
N ILE A 314 11.51 7.42 6.90
CA ILE A 314 11.15 7.58 5.48
C ILE A 314 10.71 6.21 4.96
N SER A 315 9.47 6.08 4.51
CA SER A 315 8.92 4.84 3.97
C SER A 315 8.61 4.97 2.48
N HIS A 316 9.39 4.29 1.66
CA HIS A 316 9.22 4.25 0.21
C HIS A 316 8.48 2.98 -0.20
N VAL A 317 7.17 3.11 -0.47
CA VAL A 317 6.34 2.02 -0.97
C VAL A 317 6.52 1.92 -2.48
N ARG A 318 6.98 0.77 -2.98
CA ARG A 318 7.25 0.56 -4.42
C ARG A 318 6.63 -0.74 -4.93
N CYS A 319 6.37 -0.84 -6.23
CA CYS A 319 5.96 -2.14 -6.79
C CYS A 319 7.10 -3.16 -6.69
N PHE A 320 8.27 -2.81 -7.23
CA PHE A 320 9.43 -3.71 -7.34
C PHE A 320 10.47 -3.51 -6.23
N GLY A 321 10.26 -2.59 -5.29
CA GLY A 321 11.19 -2.32 -4.19
C GLY A 321 12.14 -1.16 -4.45
N TYR A 322 12.36 -0.36 -3.40
CA TYR A 322 13.20 0.83 -3.41
C TYR A 322 14.68 0.50 -3.60
N GLY A 323 15.37 1.27 -4.44
CA GLY A 323 16.81 1.10 -4.71
C GLY A 323 17.16 -0.25 -5.36
N SER A 324 16.18 -0.93 -5.95
CA SER A 324 16.36 -2.23 -6.61
C SER A 324 16.68 -2.05 -8.11
N PRO A 325 17.16 -3.10 -8.81
CA PRO A 325 17.38 -3.04 -10.26
C PRO A 325 16.17 -2.55 -11.07
N TRP A 326 14.95 -2.75 -10.56
CA TRP A 326 13.69 -2.32 -11.17
C TRP A 326 12.99 -1.19 -10.39
N GLY A 327 13.69 -0.46 -9.52
CA GLY A 327 13.10 0.57 -8.64
C GLY A 327 12.40 1.72 -9.38
N GLU A 328 12.86 2.07 -10.59
CA GLU A 328 12.24 3.11 -11.42
C GLU A 328 11.02 2.60 -12.23
N ARG A 329 10.80 1.28 -12.28
CA ARG A 329 9.71 0.70 -13.08
C ARG A 329 8.35 0.99 -12.44
N ALA A 330 7.39 1.33 -13.29
CA ALA A 330 6.00 1.48 -12.91
C ALA A 330 5.35 0.12 -12.62
N GLY A 331 4.48 0.06 -11.62
CA GLY A 331 3.67 -1.12 -11.38
C GLY A 331 2.61 -0.88 -10.30
N PHE A 332 1.56 -1.68 -10.39
CA PHE A 332 0.50 -1.83 -9.41
C PHE A 332 0.49 -3.27 -8.91
N ASP A 333 -0.47 -3.61 -8.05
CA ASP A 333 -0.61 -4.96 -7.48
C ASP A 333 -0.61 -6.06 -8.55
N MET A 334 -1.27 -5.81 -9.67
CA MET A 334 -1.37 -6.67 -10.84
C MET A 334 0.01 -7.06 -11.37
N GLN A 335 0.90 -6.08 -11.55
CA GLN A 335 2.27 -6.30 -12.00
C GLN A 335 3.11 -7.01 -10.94
N GLY A 336 2.88 -6.72 -9.66
CA GLY A 336 3.50 -7.44 -8.55
C GLY A 336 3.11 -8.93 -8.55
N SER A 337 1.82 -9.21 -8.71
CA SER A 337 1.24 -10.55 -8.79
C SER A 337 1.77 -11.35 -9.98
N ALA A 338 1.88 -10.74 -11.16
CA ALA A 338 2.47 -11.41 -12.33
C ALA A 338 3.96 -11.68 -12.17
N ALA A 339 4.73 -10.67 -11.73
CA ALA A 339 6.18 -10.78 -11.65
C ALA A 339 6.62 -11.82 -10.62
N SER A 340 5.97 -11.86 -9.45
CA SER A 340 6.36 -12.66 -8.28
C SER A 340 6.13 -14.17 -8.39
N GLY A 341 5.42 -14.64 -9.42
CA GLY A 341 4.96 -16.03 -9.47
C GLY A 341 3.54 -16.26 -8.98
N MET A 342 2.89 -15.27 -8.36
CA MET A 342 1.57 -15.44 -7.75
C MET A 342 0.49 -15.83 -8.78
N MET A 343 0.46 -15.20 -9.95
CA MET A 343 -0.53 -15.54 -10.98
C MET A 343 -0.31 -16.93 -11.59
N ALA A 344 0.94 -17.35 -11.74
CA ALA A 344 1.28 -18.70 -12.17
C ALA A 344 0.86 -19.72 -11.11
N PHE A 345 1.08 -19.40 -9.82
CA PHE A 345 0.64 -20.23 -8.69
C PHE A 345 -0.88 -20.35 -8.64
N CYS A 346 -1.62 -19.25 -8.81
CA CYS A 346 -3.08 -19.26 -8.89
C CYS A 346 -3.60 -20.06 -10.11
N GLY A 347 -2.91 -19.98 -11.25
CA GLY A 347 -3.20 -20.69 -12.49
C GLY A 347 -2.68 -22.13 -12.55
N GLU A 348 -2.45 -22.64 -13.76
CA GLU A 348 -1.75 -23.92 -14.04
C GLU A 348 -0.32 -23.63 -14.52
N GLY A 349 0.43 -22.83 -13.76
CA GLY A 349 1.76 -22.36 -14.13
C GLY A 349 1.75 -21.11 -15.01
N ALA A 350 2.94 -20.65 -15.41
CA ALA A 350 3.13 -19.36 -16.09
C ALA A 350 2.50 -19.29 -17.50
N LEU A 351 2.23 -20.43 -18.13
CA LEU A 351 1.57 -20.52 -19.44
C LEU A 351 0.05 -20.55 -19.37
N LYS A 352 -0.53 -20.69 -18.17
CA LYS A 352 -1.97 -20.64 -17.93
C LYS A 352 -2.26 -19.88 -16.62
N PRO A 353 -1.86 -18.61 -16.51
CA PRO A 353 -2.00 -17.86 -15.28
C PRO A 353 -3.45 -17.54 -14.95
N LYS A 354 -3.72 -17.29 -13.68
CA LYS A 354 -5.00 -16.76 -13.19
C LYS A 354 -4.76 -15.63 -12.22
N TRP A 355 -5.72 -14.71 -12.15
CA TRP A 355 -5.74 -13.67 -11.13
C TRP A 355 -5.85 -14.28 -9.72
N PRO A 356 -5.19 -13.69 -8.70
CA PRO A 356 -5.55 -13.97 -7.32
C PRO A 356 -7.01 -13.59 -7.06
N GLN A 357 -7.65 -14.30 -6.14
CA GLN A 357 -9.08 -14.14 -5.84
C GLN A 357 -9.39 -12.75 -5.26
N ALA A 358 -8.60 -12.29 -4.29
CA ALA A 358 -8.61 -10.89 -3.86
C ALA A 358 -7.79 -10.05 -4.85
N PHE A 359 -8.45 -9.12 -5.54
CA PHE A 359 -7.87 -8.44 -6.70
C PHE A 359 -6.66 -7.55 -6.37
N VAL A 360 -6.63 -6.98 -5.16
CA VAL A 360 -5.60 -6.06 -4.65
C VAL A 360 -4.96 -6.56 -3.35
N ILE A 361 -4.75 -7.88 -3.27
CA ILE A 361 -4.21 -8.53 -2.07
C ILE A 361 -2.85 -7.97 -1.64
N ASN A 362 -1.95 -7.71 -2.58
CA ASN A 362 -0.63 -7.19 -2.29
C ASN A 362 -0.70 -5.73 -1.82
N ASP A 363 -1.61 -4.93 -2.37
CA ASP A 363 -1.75 -3.52 -2.01
C ASP A 363 -2.07 -3.34 -0.52
N TYR A 364 -3.19 -3.89 -0.04
CA TYR A 364 -3.57 -3.77 1.38
C TYR A 364 -2.57 -4.49 2.30
N THR A 365 -2.07 -5.66 1.90
CA THR A 365 -1.07 -6.39 2.70
C THR A 365 0.24 -5.60 2.80
N THR A 366 0.68 -4.95 1.72
CA THR A 366 1.85 -4.05 1.73
C THR A 366 1.60 -2.84 2.62
N GLY A 367 0.37 -2.31 2.62
CA GLY A 367 -0.06 -1.26 3.54
C GLY A 367 0.17 -1.64 5.01
N PHE A 368 -0.26 -2.84 5.42
CA PHE A 368 -0.01 -3.36 6.77
C PHE A 368 1.47 -3.58 7.04
N LEU A 369 2.21 -4.19 6.12
CA LEU A 369 3.64 -4.44 6.29
C LEU A 369 4.45 -3.12 6.38
N GLY A 370 4.05 -2.09 5.63
CA GLY A 370 4.62 -0.75 5.73
C GLY A 370 4.32 -0.10 7.09
N ALA A 371 3.08 -0.19 7.58
CA ALA A 371 2.72 0.29 8.91
C ALA A 371 3.46 -0.48 10.02
N LEU A 372 3.61 -1.80 9.89
CA LEU A 372 4.38 -2.65 10.80
C LEU A 372 5.87 -2.25 10.84
N ALA A 373 6.46 -1.95 9.69
CA ALA A 373 7.82 -1.42 9.60
C ALA A 373 7.95 -0.07 10.32
N ILE A 374 6.97 0.82 10.15
CA ILE A 374 6.94 2.13 10.81
C ILE A 374 6.80 1.96 12.32
N LEU A 375 5.87 1.14 12.80
CA LEU A 375 5.62 0.87 14.22
C LEU A 375 6.86 0.27 14.92
N SER A 376 7.49 -0.74 14.30
CA SER A 376 8.73 -1.33 14.82
C SER A 376 9.87 -0.32 14.85
N THR A 377 9.96 0.53 13.82
CA THR A 377 10.99 1.56 13.74
C THR A 377 10.75 2.69 14.73
N LEU A 378 9.51 3.09 15.02
CA LEU A 378 9.19 4.06 16.07
C LEU A 378 9.65 3.55 17.45
N LEU A 379 9.39 2.27 17.76
CA LEU A 379 9.90 1.62 18.98
C LEU A 379 11.44 1.64 19.04
N ARG A 380 12.13 1.32 17.94
CA ARG A 380 13.59 1.36 17.87
C ARG A 380 14.14 2.79 18.01
N ARG A 381 13.58 3.75 17.27
CA ARG A 381 13.96 5.17 17.28
C ARG A 381 13.82 5.79 18.68
N SER A 382 12.80 5.38 19.45
CA SER A 382 12.64 5.85 20.83
C SER A 382 13.74 5.41 21.80
N LYS A 383 14.51 4.37 21.44
CA LYS A 383 15.61 3.81 22.24
C LYS A 383 16.98 4.13 21.66
N GLU A 384 17.08 4.21 20.34
CA GLU A 384 18.35 4.27 19.60
C GLU A 384 18.56 5.56 18.80
N GLY A 385 17.51 6.38 18.65
CA GLY A 385 17.53 7.58 17.80
C GLY A 385 17.80 7.29 16.33
N GLY A 386 18.11 8.33 15.58
CA GLY A 386 18.46 8.30 14.16
C GLY A 386 17.25 8.35 13.20
N ALA A 387 17.58 8.62 11.94
CA ALA A 387 16.69 8.51 10.79
C ALA A 387 16.76 7.11 10.18
N TYR A 388 15.68 6.69 9.54
CA TYR A 388 15.54 5.34 8.97
C TYR A 388 14.88 5.40 7.59
N ILE A 389 15.31 4.52 6.68
CA ILE A 389 14.63 4.25 5.42
C ILE A 389 14.00 2.85 5.47
N LEU A 390 12.71 2.79 5.12
CA LEU A 390 11.90 1.59 5.02
C LEU A 390 11.51 1.38 3.55
N ALA A 391 11.58 0.14 3.06
CA ALA A 391 11.37 -0.17 1.64
C ALA A 391 10.31 -1.26 1.38
N PRO A 392 9.06 -1.09 1.86
CA PRO A 392 8.00 -2.05 1.57
C PRO A 392 7.74 -2.16 0.06
N SER A 393 7.42 -3.37 -0.43
CA SER A 393 7.15 -3.57 -1.85
C SER A 393 6.05 -4.57 -2.16
N LEU A 394 5.28 -4.30 -3.22
CA LEU A 394 4.18 -5.17 -3.66
C LEU A 394 4.70 -6.57 -4.01
N VAL A 395 5.84 -6.66 -4.71
CA VAL A 395 6.45 -7.95 -5.06
C VAL A 395 7.00 -8.67 -3.83
N GLY A 396 7.67 -7.96 -2.91
CA GLY A 396 8.14 -8.56 -1.66
C GLY A 396 6.98 -9.10 -0.82
N THR A 397 5.86 -8.38 -0.79
CA THR A 397 4.61 -8.81 -0.17
C THR A 397 4.05 -10.06 -0.86
N ALA A 398 3.95 -10.08 -2.18
CA ALA A 398 3.47 -11.23 -2.94
C ALA A 398 4.32 -12.50 -2.65
N MET A 399 5.65 -12.34 -2.63
CA MET A 399 6.59 -13.40 -2.24
C MET A 399 6.35 -13.87 -0.80
N SER A 400 6.06 -12.95 0.14
CA SER A 400 5.75 -13.31 1.53
C SER A 400 4.42 -14.07 1.65
N ILE A 401 3.40 -13.70 0.86
CA ILE A 401 2.10 -14.39 0.82
C ILE A 401 2.29 -15.81 0.31
N LEU A 402 3.05 -16.01 -0.77
CA LEU A 402 3.38 -17.35 -1.28
C LEU A 402 4.24 -18.17 -0.32
N LYS A 403 5.00 -17.53 0.58
CA LYS A 403 5.80 -18.22 1.60
C LYS A 403 5.00 -18.59 2.85
N LEU A 404 4.04 -17.77 3.25
CA LEU A 404 3.40 -17.83 4.57
C LEU A 404 1.93 -18.23 4.53
N PHE A 405 1.20 -17.93 3.46
CA PHE A 405 -0.26 -17.99 3.43
C PHE A 405 -0.80 -18.87 2.29
N LYS A 406 -0.01 -19.83 1.80
CA LYS A 406 -0.51 -20.87 0.89
C LYS A 406 -1.59 -21.70 1.60
N ALA A 407 -2.72 -21.92 0.93
CA ALA A 407 -3.77 -22.77 1.45
C ALA A 407 -3.32 -24.23 1.44
N THR A 408 -3.51 -24.94 2.54
CA THR A 408 -3.34 -26.40 2.56
C THR A 408 -4.63 -27.03 2.02
N PRO A 409 -4.58 -27.89 0.99
CA PRO A 409 -5.76 -28.62 0.54
C PRO A 409 -6.33 -29.41 1.71
N PRO A 410 -7.67 -29.46 1.90
CA PRO A 410 -8.22 -30.34 2.91
C PRO A 410 -7.77 -31.77 2.60
N PRO A 411 -7.39 -32.58 3.62
CA PRO A 411 -7.29 -34.03 3.41
C PRO A 411 -8.63 -34.50 2.83
N SER A 412 -8.61 -35.51 1.95
CA SER A 412 -9.81 -36.03 1.29
C SER A 412 -10.84 -36.47 2.33
N ALA A 413 -11.68 -35.53 2.76
CA ALA A 413 -12.70 -35.76 3.76
C ALA A 413 -13.84 -36.52 3.10
N SER A 414 -14.43 -37.47 3.81
CA SER A 414 -15.57 -38.20 3.27
C SER A 414 -16.74 -37.23 3.00
N PRO A 415 -17.64 -37.54 2.04
CA PRO A 415 -18.81 -36.71 1.75
C PRO A 415 -19.64 -36.36 2.99
N THR A 416 -19.67 -37.27 3.97
CA THR A 416 -20.39 -37.10 5.24
C THR A 416 -19.77 -36.01 6.12
N THR A 417 -18.43 -35.90 6.15
CA THR A 417 -17.72 -34.86 6.91
C THR A 417 -17.92 -33.47 6.31
N GLN A 418 -17.99 -33.37 4.98
CA GLN A 418 -18.28 -32.13 4.27
C GLN A 418 -19.71 -31.63 4.56
N ILE A 419 -20.69 -32.53 4.59
CA ILE A 419 -22.09 -32.20 4.90
C ILE A 419 -22.23 -31.74 6.36
N LEU A 420 -21.61 -32.43 7.31
CA LEU A 420 -21.65 -32.03 8.73
C LEU A 420 -20.96 -30.68 8.98
N GLN A 421 -19.83 -30.39 8.30
CA GLN A 421 -19.19 -29.07 8.35
C GLN A 421 -20.06 -27.98 7.71
N SER A 422 -20.86 -28.31 6.70
CA SER A 422 -21.84 -27.38 6.11
C SER A 422 -23.11 -27.17 6.95
N GLN A 423 -23.29 -27.91 8.04
CA GLN A 423 -24.47 -27.79 8.91
C GLN A 423 -24.14 -27.19 10.28
N LEU A 424 -22.87 -27.20 10.69
CA LEU A 424 -22.37 -26.53 11.91
C LEU A 424 -22.10 -25.02 11.73
N HIS A 425 -22.69 -24.40 10.71
CA HIS A 425 -22.51 -22.98 10.42
C HIS A 425 -23.07 -22.11 11.55
N ALA A 426 -22.19 -21.61 12.40
CA ALA A 426 -22.48 -20.36 13.10
C ALA A 426 -22.65 -19.29 12.02
N THR A 427 -23.83 -18.70 11.92
CA THR A 427 -24.03 -17.45 11.18
C THR A 427 -22.98 -16.48 11.72
N PRO A 428 -22.01 -16.01 10.92
CA PRO A 428 -21.05 -15.03 11.41
C PRO A 428 -21.85 -13.85 11.95
N SER A 429 -21.54 -13.35 13.15
CA SER A 429 -22.06 -12.04 13.54
C SER A 429 -21.70 -11.05 12.45
N PRO A 430 -22.54 -10.02 12.16
CA PRO A 430 -22.21 -9.03 11.16
C PRO A 430 -20.78 -8.51 11.41
N PRO A 431 -19.91 -8.48 10.39
CA PRO A 431 -18.61 -7.84 10.50
C PRO A 431 -18.72 -6.45 11.12
N TYR A 432 -17.72 -6.06 11.93
CA TYR A 432 -17.75 -4.75 12.57
C TYR A 432 -17.78 -3.70 11.46
N GLN A 433 -18.86 -2.93 11.43
CA GLN A 433 -19.08 -1.87 10.46
C GLN A 433 -19.01 -0.53 11.17
N ILE A 434 -18.57 0.49 10.45
CA ILE A 434 -18.64 1.87 10.88
C ILE A 434 -19.61 2.57 9.95
N SER A 435 -20.58 3.25 10.54
CA SER A 435 -21.50 4.14 9.84
C SER A 435 -21.41 5.52 10.46
N ARG A 436 -20.98 6.54 9.71
CA ARG A 436 -20.88 7.89 10.24
C ARG A 436 -21.01 8.95 9.16
N GLN A 437 -21.57 10.09 9.52
CA GLN A 437 -21.56 11.27 8.68
C GLN A 437 -20.12 11.71 8.38
N THR A 438 -19.84 11.99 7.11
CA THR A 438 -18.62 12.62 6.62
C THR A 438 -18.98 13.81 5.73
N PRO A 439 -18.04 14.71 5.37
CA PRO A 439 -18.33 15.76 4.40
C PRO A 439 -18.62 15.25 2.98
N LEU A 440 -18.36 13.96 2.68
CA LEU A 440 -18.72 13.31 1.41
C LEU A 440 -20.10 12.62 1.47
N GLY A 441 -20.72 12.52 2.66
CA GLY A 441 -21.97 11.80 2.88
C GLY A 441 -21.88 10.83 4.07
N TYR A 442 -22.97 10.12 4.33
CA TYR A 442 -23.04 9.07 5.34
C TYR A 442 -22.30 7.83 4.86
N LEU A 443 -21.07 7.64 5.34
CA LEU A 443 -20.20 6.54 4.93
C LEU A 443 -20.55 5.29 5.74
N HIS A 444 -20.76 4.18 5.03
CA HIS A 444 -20.87 2.83 5.58
C HIS A 444 -19.69 2.00 5.06
N THR A 445 -18.83 1.53 5.97
CA THR A 445 -17.61 0.79 5.63
C THR A 445 -17.17 -0.14 6.78
N TRP A 446 -16.09 -0.90 6.58
CA TRP A 446 -15.55 -1.82 7.57
C TRP A 446 -14.86 -1.09 8.72
N ALA A 447 -15.07 -1.59 9.93
CA ALA A 447 -14.27 -1.20 11.10
C ALA A 447 -12.89 -1.89 11.05
N PRO A 448 -11.89 -1.35 11.78
CA PRO A 448 -10.63 -2.05 12.00
C PRO A 448 -10.86 -3.48 12.51
N LEU A 449 -10.16 -4.44 11.93
CA LEU A 449 -10.39 -5.86 12.20
C LEU A 449 -9.92 -6.26 13.62
N PRO A 450 -8.64 -6.11 14.00
CA PRO A 450 -8.21 -6.39 15.37
C PRO A 450 -8.82 -5.41 16.38
N GLN A 451 -9.32 -5.94 17.48
CA GLN A 451 -9.90 -5.18 18.59
C GLN A 451 -8.92 -5.10 19.77
N LEU A 452 -8.82 -3.91 20.35
CA LEU A 452 -7.95 -3.58 21.47
C LEU A 452 -8.80 -3.27 22.70
N SER A 453 -8.56 -3.95 23.83
CA SER A 453 -9.43 -3.83 25.01
C SER A 453 -9.34 -2.50 25.75
N LEU A 454 -8.22 -1.77 25.64
CA LEU A 454 -8.03 -0.47 26.30
C LEU A 454 -7.98 0.69 25.30
N THR A 455 -7.37 0.47 24.13
CA THR A 455 -7.23 1.50 23.10
C THR A 455 -7.90 1.10 21.78
N PRO A 456 -9.24 1.02 21.70
CA PRO A 456 -9.94 0.60 20.49
C PRO A 456 -9.48 1.37 19.24
N ALA A 457 -9.11 0.63 18.20
CA ALA A 457 -8.76 1.18 16.89
C ALA A 457 -9.98 1.87 16.27
N ARG A 458 -9.80 3.09 15.78
CA ARG A 458 -10.89 3.92 15.23
C ARG A 458 -10.35 5.07 14.39
N TYR A 459 -11.20 5.65 13.56
CA TYR A 459 -10.86 6.82 12.75
C TYR A 459 -11.44 8.08 13.40
N ASP A 460 -10.69 8.74 14.28
CA ASP A 460 -11.10 9.97 14.95
C ASP A 460 -9.95 10.99 14.95
N PRO A 461 -10.26 12.30 14.79
CA PRO A 461 -11.60 12.87 14.55
C PRO A 461 -12.08 12.74 13.09
N ILE A 462 -11.18 12.36 12.18
CA ILE A 462 -11.47 12.26 10.74
C ILE A 462 -11.83 10.81 10.42
N LEU A 463 -12.99 10.59 9.77
CA LEU A 463 -13.27 9.30 9.12
C LEU A 463 -12.85 9.34 7.65
N LEU A 464 -13.44 10.26 6.89
CA LEU A 464 -13.12 10.51 5.49
C LEU A 464 -13.41 11.98 5.18
N VAL A 465 -12.57 12.63 4.39
CA VAL A 465 -12.75 14.02 3.93
C VAL A 465 -12.52 14.10 2.43
N PRO A 466 -13.12 15.06 1.70
CA PRO A 466 -12.84 15.26 0.28
C PRO A 466 -11.35 15.48 0.01
N ILE A 467 -10.86 15.00 -1.12
CA ILE A 467 -9.47 15.19 -1.55
C ILE A 467 -9.11 16.68 -1.54
N GLY A 468 -8.08 17.04 -0.79
CA GLY A 468 -7.56 18.41 -0.72
C GLY A 468 -8.39 19.39 0.08
N SER A 469 -9.37 18.94 0.86
CA SER A 469 -10.26 19.81 1.66
C SER A 469 -9.68 20.27 3.00
N SER A 470 -8.64 19.61 3.50
CA SER A 470 -7.96 19.97 4.75
C SER A 470 -6.90 21.05 4.51
N LEU A 471 -6.62 21.82 5.55
CA LEU A 471 -5.47 22.73 5.59
C LEU A 471 -4.17 21.91 5.45
N PRO A 472 -3.10 22.46 4.84
CA PRO A 472 -1.81 21.79 4.74
C PRO A 472 -1.06 21.84 6.08
N CYS A 473 -1.65 21.30 7.15
CA CYS A 473 -1.09 21.11 8.49
C CYS A 473 -1.57 19.78 9.07
N PHE A 474 -0.83 19.24 10.04
CA PHE A 474 -1.18 17.97 10.67
C PHE A 474 -2.50 18.12 11.46
N PRO A 475 -3.46 17.19 11.32
CA PRO A 475 -4.72 17.27 12.06
C PRO A 475 -4.48 17.21 13.58
N GLY A 476 -5.08 18.14 14.33
CA GLY A 476 -4.83 18.34 15.77
C GLY A 476 -3.59 19.20 16.08
N PHE A 477 -2.92 19.75 15.06
CA PHE A 477 -1.78 20.67 15.18
C PHE A 477 -1.95 21.89 14.27
N GLU A 478 -3.18 22.38 14.16
CA GLU A 478 -3.54 23.55 13.37
C GLU A 478 -3.09 24.86 14.05
N GLU A 479 -2.77 24.83 15.34
CA GLU A 479 -2.28 25.99 16.08
C GLU A 479 -1.03 26.58 15.40
N GLY A 480 -1.11 27.86 15.04
CA GLY A 480 -0.06 28.57 14.32
C GLY A 480 -0.15 28.50 12.79
N PHE A 481 -1.10 27.78 12.21
CA PHE A 481 -1.39 27.89 10.78
C PHE A 481 -2.22 29.15 10.49
N ASP A 482 -1.64 30.10 9.75
CA ASP A 482 -2.36 31.31 9.31
C ASP A 482 -3.31 30.98 8.15
N VAL A 483 -4.60 30.81 8.45
CA VAL A 483 -5.63 30.55 7.44
C VAL A 483 -5.77 31.72 6.46
N GLU A 484 -5.51 32.95 6.89
CA GLU A 484 -5.60 34.14 6.02
C GLU A 484 -4.49 34.16 4.97
N SER A 485 -3.41 33.40 5.16
CA SER A 485 -2.36 33.18 4.15
C SER A 485 -2.84 32.36 2.94
N VAL A 486 -3.96 31.64 3.07
CA VAL A 486 -4.56 30.84 1.99
C VAL A 486 -5.31 31.76 1.02
N LYS A 487 -4.62 32.23 -0.03
CA LYS A 487 -5.21 33.06 -1.07
C LYS A 487 -5.74 32.23 -2.26
N PRO A 488 -6.94 32.52 -2.78
CA PRO A 488 -7.43 31.92 -4.02
C PRO A 488 -6.46 32.18 -5.18
N ARG A 489 -6.32 31.20 -6.07
CA ARG A 489 -5.49 31.34 -7.26
C ARG A 489 -6.21 32.15 -8.33
N SER A 490 -5.46 32.99 -9.05
CA SER A 490 -6.01 33.67 -10.22
C SER A 490 -6.11 32.71 -11.41
N LYS A 491 -7.01 32.99 -12.35
CA LYS A 491 -7.13 32.20 -13.60
C LYS A 491 -5.80 32.18 -14.39
N LYS A 492 -5.06 33.29 -14.37
CA LYS A 492 -3.75 33.40 -15.02
C LYS A 492 -2.73 32.44 -14.42
N ASP A 493 -2.71 32.27 -13.10
CA ASP A 493 -1.82 31.32 -12.43
C ASP A 493 -2.13 29.87 -12.85
N LEU A 494 -3.42 29.55 -13.07
CA LEU A 494 -3.85 28.23 -13.53
C LEU A 494 -3.42 27.97 -14.97
N GLU A 495 -3.57 28.96 -15.86
CA GLU A 495 -3.17 28.84 -17.27
C GLU A 495 -1.67 28.56 -17.41
N VAL A 496 -0.83 29.21 -16.60
CA VAL A 496 0.63 28.99 -16.59
C VAL A 496 0.97 27.54 -16.20
N ASP A 497 0.32 26.99 -15.16
CA ASP A 497 0.61 25.63 -14.69
C ASP A 497 0.13 24.56 -15.66
N VAL A 498 -1.08 24.72 -16.20
CA VAL A 498 -1.65 23.80 -17.19
C VAL A 498 -0.79 23.82 -18.46
N ALA A 499 -0.40 25.01 -18.93
CA ALA A 499 0.50 25.16 -20.07
C ALA A 499 1.88 24.54 -19.79
N ALA A 500 2.45 24.75 -18.60
CA ALA A 500 3.72 24.14 -18.22
C ALA A 500 3.65 22.60 -18.19
N GLY A 501 2.54 22.04 -17.70
CA GLY A 501 2.27 20.60 -17.76
C GLY A 501 2.18 20.07 -19.20
N ALA A 502 1.40 20.73 -20.04
CA ALA A 502 1.21 20.37 -21.45
C ALA A 502 2.51 20.47 -22.25
N LEU A 503 3.27 21.57 -22.09
CA LEU A 503 4.56 21.78 -22.75
C LEU A 503 5.60 20.72 -22.38
N ARG A 504 5.67 20.32 -21.09
CA ARG A 504 6.54 19.22 -20.66
C ARG A 504 6.16 17.90 -21.29
N LYS A 505 4.86 17.58 -21.35
CA LYS A 505 4.36 16.35 -21.98
C LYS A 505 4.64 16.33 -23.49
N LEU A 506 4.44 17.46 -24.17
CA LEU A 506 4.79 17.62 -25.59
C LEU A 506 6.29 17.45 -25.83
N LYS A 507 7.14 18.01 -24.97
CA LYS A 507 8.59 17.85 -25.04
C LYS A 507 9.01 16.38 -24.89
N GLN A 508 8.46 15.68 -23.89
CA GLN A 508 8.72 14.24 -23.69
C GLN A 508 8.26 13.39 -24.89
N LEU A 509 7.08 13.66 -25.44
CA LEU A 509 6.59 12.95 -26.62
C LEU A 509 7.47 13.19 -27.84
N LYS A 510 8.02 14.41 -27.98
CA LYS A 510 8.97 14.75 -29.05
C LYS A 510 10.30 14.03 -28.88
N GLU A 511 10.87 14.00 -27.67
CA GLU A 511 12.09 13.27 -27.34
C GLU A 511 11.93 11.76 -27.59
N MET A 512 10.83 11.16 -27.15
CA MET A 512 10.51 9.75 -27.42
C MET A 512 10.38 9.46 -28.92
N ARG A 513 9.78 10.38 -29.69
CA ARG A 513 9.66 10.23 -31.14
C ARG A 513 11.02 10.27 -31.81
N GLU A 514 11.88 11.21 -31.42
CA GLU A 514 13.24 11.36 -31.97
C GLU A 514 14.12 10.13 -31.64
N GLU A 515 13.99 9.55 -30.43
CA GLU A 515 14.68 8.30 -30.07
C GLU A 515 14.21 7.10 -30.89
N LEU A 516 12.90 6.95 -31.08
CA LEU A 516 12.32 5.86 -31.88
C LEU A 516 12.67 5.99 -33.38
N GLU A 517 12.70 7.21 -33.92
CA GLU A 517 13.13 7.48 -35.30
C GLU A 517 14.65 7.25 -35.47
N GLY A 518 15.46 7.65 -34.47
CA GLY A 518 16.91 7.44 -34.46
C GLY A 518 17.34 5.97 -34.33
N GLU A 519 16.63 5.15 -33.56
CA GLU A 519 16.84 3.70 -33.51
C GLU A 519 16.44 3.02 -34.85
N GLY A 520 15.39 3.52 -35.51
CA GLY A 520 14.96 3.08 -36.84
C GLY A 520 15.98 3.35 -37.95
N GLU A 521 16.63 4.53 -37.93
CA GLU A 521 17.70 4.85 -38.88
C GLU A 521 18.99 4.06 -38.63
N ARG A 522 19.37 3.84 -37.37
CA ARG A 522 20.53 2.99 -37.02
C ARG A 522 20.29 1.52 -37.39
N GLY A 523 19.07 1.02 -37.21
CA GLY A 523 18.67 -0.32 -37.64
C GLY A 523 18.65 -0.51 -39.16
N LYS A 524 18.35 0.55 -39.93
CA LYS A 524 18.46 0.55 -41.40
C LYS A 524 19.91 0.64 -41.88
N LYS A 525 20.76 1.43 -41.23
CA LYS A 525 22.20 1.54 -41.57
C LYS A 525 23.03 0.31 -41.17
N ALA A 526 22.58 -0.49 -40.22
CA ALA A 526 23.23 -1.76 -39.85
C ALA A 526 22.78 -2.96 -40.74
N ARG A 527 21.82 -2.74 -41.65
CA ARG A 527 21.29 -3.74 -42.60
C ARG A 527 21.64 -3.43 -44.07
N LEU A 528 22.34 -2.33 -44.31
CA LEU A 528 23.03 -1.98 -45.56
C LEU A 528 24.52 -2.20 -45.32
#